data_AF-A0A317SX97-F1
#
_entry.id   AF-A0A317SX97-F1
#
_cell.length_a   1.000
_cell.length_b   1.000
_cell.length_c   1.000
_cell.angle_alpha   90.00
_cell.angle_beta   90.00
_cell.angle_gamma   90.00
#
_symmetry.space_group_name_H-M   'P 1'
#
loop_
_entity.id
_entity.type
_entity.pdbx_description
1 polymer ?
#
loop_
_entity_poly.entity_id
_entity_poly.type
_entity_poly.pdbx_seq_one_letter_code
_entity_poly.pdbx_strand_id
1 'polypeptide(L)'
;MPTEVTPDLCKESAAAKAEQEGNRIDVVEGPPARLFSSSHVRGDGFGDDVAELSDETISRLLGEAEERMKASSKTLPTSSSTNRSKTVMTKFPKLNPGAALPKAPIKSQGAVSRISDPSLLVPSSDRRLANTSAAAGGVSLVDPALSKRRLKEDKEKTAGSKWFDMPRTNLTPELKRDLQLIKMRGVLDPHRHYKKDNSAFPEYSQVGTILEGNADYFSSRLSNKERKRTIAEEVMADDSSRKRFKNKYEEIQSKKRSGKKEFYKKLKQQRKRSFF
;
A
#
# COMPACT_ATOMS: atom_id res chain seq x y z
N MET A 1 -11.59 12.46 -67.43
CA MET A 1 -10.41 12.35 -68.33
C MET A 1 -9.92 13.75 -68.62
N PRO A 2 -8.68 14.13 -68.27
CA PRO A 2 -7.77 13.50 -67.28
C PRO A 2 -8.42 13.33 -65.86
N THR A 3 -7.85 12.80 -64.76
CA THR A 3 -6.52 12.26 -64.37
C THR A 3 -5.40 13.30 -64.15
N GLU A 4 -4.35 13.12 -63.36
CA GLU A 4 -4.03 12.17 -62.26
C GLU A 4 -4.02 12.99 -60.92
N VAL A 5 -3.35 12.73 -59.77
CA VAL A 5 -2.38 11.74 -59.26
C VAL A 5 -2.69 11.50 -57.78
N THR A 6 -2.47 10.29 -57.26
CA THR A 6 -2.27 9.99 -55.83
C THR A 6 -0.90 9.35 -55.60
N PRO A 7 -0.22 9.63 -54.48
CA PRO A 7 0.85 8.78 -53.98
C PRO A 7 0.47 8.14 -52.64
N ASP A 8 -0.08 6.92 -52.70
CA ASP A 8 0.04 5.97 -51.59
C ASP A 8 1.48 5.43 -51.55
N LEU A 9 2.08 5.34 -50.36
CA LEU A 9 3.12 4.33 -50.09
C LEU A 9 3.04 3.89 -48.63
N CYS A 10 3.19 2.58 -48.42
CA CYS A 10 2.96 1.91 -47.12
C CYS A 10 4.26 1.34 -46.53
N LYS A 11 4.13 0.80 -45.31
CA LYS A 11 5.17 0.09 -44.50
C LYS A 11 6.12 1.07 -43.79
N GLU A 12 6.69 0.79 -42.61
CA GLU A 12 6.81 -0.46 -41.84
C GLU A 12 6.18 -0.28 -40.43
N SER A 13 5.32 -1.16 -39.93
CA SER A 13 5.64 -2.42 -39.21
C SER A 13 6.72 -2.31 -38.11
N ALA A 14 6.31 -1.94 -36.90
CA ALA A 14 7.04 -2.22 -35.66
C ALA A 14 6.04 -2.66 -34.57
N ALA A 15 6.24 -3.87 -34.01
CA ALA A 15 5.41 -4.40 -32.94
C ALA A 15 6.12 -4.26 -31.59
N ALA A 16 5.44 -3.69 -30.59
CA ALA A 16 5.92 -3.62 -29.22
C ALA A 16 4.77 -3.90 -28.24
N LYS A 17 5.08 -4.65 -27.18
CA LYS A 17 4.16 -5.03 -26.09
C LYS A 17 3.74 -3.77 -25.32
N ALA A 18 2.55 -3.64 -24.75
CA ALA A 18 1.62 -4.63 -24.17
C ALA A 18 2.16 -5.33 -22.90
N GLU A 19 2.61 -4.55 -21.93
CA GLU A 19 2.83 -5.02 -20.56
C GLU A 19 1.89 -4.28 -19.61
N GLN A 20 1.12 -5.06 -18.84
CA GLN A 20 0.32 -4.58 -17.72
C GLN A 20 1.12 -4.88 -16.45
N GLU A 21 1.33 -3.90 -15.58
CA GLU A 21 1.81 -4.14 -14.21
C GLU A 21 0.69 -4.76 -13.36
N GLY A 22 0.32 -6.00 -13.71
CA GLY A 22 -0.42 -6.87 -12.83
C GLY A 22 0.46 -7.22 -11.63
N ASN A 23 0.02 -6.87 -10.43
CA ASN A 23 0.75 -7.08 -9.18
C ASN A 23 0.86 -8.59 -8.86
N ARG A 24 1.83 -9.24 -9.51
CA ARG A 24 2.05 -10.70 -9.48
C ARG A 24 2.98 -11.02 -8.31
N ILE A 25 2.40 -11.58 -7.26
CA ILE A 25 3.16 -12.08 -6.10
C ILE A 25 3.89 -13.34 -6.56
N ASP A 26 5.22 -13.25 -6.66
CA ASP A 26 6.07 -14.43 -6.91
C ASP A 26 6.07 -15.33 -5.67
N VAL A 27 5.24 -16.37 -5.73
CA VAL A 27 5.22 -17.44 -4.72
C VAL A 27 6.50 -18.26 -4.89
N VAL A 28 7.51 -17.94 -4.09
CA VAL A 28 8.71 -18.77 -3.96
C VAL A 28 8.28 -20.10 -3.33
N GLU A 29 8.29 -21.17 -4.14
CA GLU A 29 8.00 -22.53 -3.66
C GLU A 29 9.12 -23.01 -2.72
N GLY A 30 8.90 -22.81 -1.42
CA GLY A 30 9.71 -23.42 -0.38
C GLY A 30 9.58 -24.95 -0.40
N PRO A 31 10.63 -25.70 -0.04
CA PRO A 31 10.59 -27.16 -0.05
C PRO A 31 9.47 -27.69 0.89
N PRO A 32 8.77 -28.77 0.51
CA PRO A 32 7.54 -29.19 1.17
C PRO A 32 7.76 -29.52 2.65
N ALA A 33 6.93 -28.92 3.50
CA ALA A 33 6.94 -29.15 4.93
C ALA A 33 6.66 -30.63 5.24
N ARG A 34 7.52 -31.26 6.05
CA ARG A 34 7.30 -32.64 6.49
C ARG A 34 6.14 -32.68 7.47
N LEU A 35 5.09 -33.40 7.10
CA LEU A 35 3.93 -33.67 7.95
C LEU A 35 4.36 -34.50 9.17
N PHE A 36 4.56 -33.83 10.31
CA PHE A 36 4.51 -34.50 11.60
C PHE A 36 3.05 -34.73 11.96
N SER A 37 2.64 -36.00 12.03
CA SER A 37 1.33 -36.40 12.54
C SER A 37 1.23 -36.11 14.05
N SER A 38 0.85 -34.90 14.41
CA SER A 38 0.39 -34.60 15.77
C SER A 38 -0.98 -35.24 15.98
N SER A 39 -1.17 -35.94 17.09
CA SER A 39 -2.40 -36.70 17.38
C SER A 39 -3.59 -35.77 17.62
N HIS A 40 -4.64 -35.96 16.83
CA HIS A 40 -5.93 -35.26 16.98
C HIS A 40 -6.60 -35.64 18.31
N VAL A 41 -6.43 -34.81 19.33
CA VAL A 41 -7.24 -34.85 20.56
C VAL A 41 -8.47 -33.96 20.34
N ARG A 42 -9.66 -34.54 20.53
CA ARG A 42 -10.91 -33.77 20.60
C ARG A 42 -11.06 -33.18 22.00
N GLY A 43 -11.45 -31.93 22.08
CA GLY A 43 -11.92 -31.28 23.30
C GLY A 43 -13.11 -30.39 22.97
N ASP A 44 -14.23 -30.63 23.64
CA ASP A 44 -15.41 -29.78 23.56
C ASP A 44 -15.23 -28.49 24.39
N GLY A 45 -16.19 -27.56 24.33
CA GLY A 45 -16.03 -26.20 24.83
C GLY A 45 -16.33 -25.97 26.31
N PHE A 46 -15.95 -24.75 26.75
CA PHE A 46 -16.33 -24.06 28.01
C PHE A 46 -15.85 -24.68 29.35
N GLY A 47 -14.88 -24.00 29.97
CA GLY A 47 -14.51 -24.17 31.38
C GLY A 47 -13.32 -23.27 31.76
N ASP A 48 -13.53 -22.36 32.71
CA ASP A 48 -12.44 -21.62 33.37
C ASP A 48 -11.94 -22.44 34.58
N ASP A 49 -10.94 -23.29 34.37
CA ASP A 49 -10.29 -24.04 35.44
C ASP A 49 -8.77 -23.85 35.40
N VAL A 50 -8.21 -23.26 36.46
CA VAL A 50 -6.76 -23.06 36.65
C VAL A 50 -6.11 -24.36 37.12
N ALA A 51 -5.94 -25.30 36.19
CA ALA A 51 -5.34 -26.60 36.46
C ALA A 51 -3.89 -26.47 37.00
N GLU A 52 -3.72 -26.69 38.29
CA GLU A 52 -2.41 -26.90 38.91
C GLU A 52 -1.73 -28.11 38.25
N LEU A 53 -0.53 -27.90 37.70
CA LEU A 53 0.26 -28.97 37.09
C LEU A 53 0.74 -29.91 38.19
N SER A 54 0.10 -31.08 38.31
CA SER A 54 0.46 -32.08 39.32
C SER A 54 1.94 -32.49 39.20
N ASP A 55 2.61 -32.72 40.34
CA ASP A 55 4.02 -33.14 40.38
C ASP A 55 4.26 -34.44 39.61
N GLU A 56 3.24 -35.30 39.47
CA GLU A 56 3.26 -36.49 38.61
C GLU A 56 3.46 -36.14 37.12
N THR A 57 2.79 -35.09 36.64
CA THR A 57 2.91 -34.58 35.28
C THR A 57 4.30 -33.98 35.04
N ILE A 58 4.81 -33.23 36.01
CA ILE A 58 6.15 -32.63 35.99
C ILE A 58 7.23 -33.73 35.97
N SER A 59 7.09 -34.74 36.83
CA SER A 59 7.99 -35.89 36.93
C SER A 59 8.04 -36.70 35.62
N ARG A 60 6.88 -36.92 34.99
CA ARG A 60 6.77 -37.59 33.69
C ARG A 60 7.48 -36.81 32.58
N LEU A 61 7.29 -35.49 32.54
CA LEU A 61 7.91 -34.62 31.54
C LEU A 61 9.45 -34.59 31.68
N LEU A 62 9.96 -34.59 32.92
CA LEU A 62 11.39 -34.67 33.21
C LEU A 62 12.00 -36.00 32.76
N GLY A 63 11.32 -37.13 32.98
CA GLY A 63 11.76 -38.44 32.49
C GLY A 63 11.86 -38.50 30.96
N GLU A 64 10.84 -38.00 30.25
CA GLU A 64 10.83 -37.96 28.78
C GLU A 64 11.94 -37.04 28.20
N ALA A 65 12.32 -35.99 28.94
CA ALA A 65 13.45 -35.14 28.59
C ALA A 65 14.81 -35.83 28.83
N GLU A 66 14.97 -36.58 29.92
CA GLU A 66 16.19 -37.34 30.21
C GLU A 66 16.43 -38.44 29.16
N GLU A 67 15.38 -39.16 28.75
CA GLU A 67 15.48 -40.18 27.70
C GLU A 67 15.88 -39.59 26.35
N ARG A 68 15.35 -38.42 25.95
CA ARG A 68 15.80 -37.72 24.74
C ARG A 68 17.28 -37.33 24.83
N MET A 69 17.76 -36.87 25.98
CA MET A 69 19.17 -36.54 26.18
C MET A 69 20.07 -37.77 26.14
N LYS A 70 19.65 -38.90 26.72
CA LYS A 70 20.35 -40.20 26.63
C LYS A 70 20.37 -40.79 25.22
N ALA A 71 19.32 -40.57 24.43
CA ALA A 71 19.31 -40.94 23.01
C ALA A 71 20.26 -40.05 22.19
N SER A 72 20.27 -38.74 22.46
CA SER A 72 21.11 -37.75 21.79
C SER A 72 22.61 -37.97 22.07
N SER A 73 23.00 -38.27 23.31
CA SER A 73 24.42 -38.54 23.64
C SER A 73 24.96 -39.84 23.03
N LYS A 74 24.10 -40.75 22.58
CA LYS A 74 24.47 -42.03 21.96
C LYS A 74 24.86 -41.94 20.48
N THR A 75 24.67 -40.79 19.82
CA THR A 75 24.95 -40.61 18.38
C THR A 75 26.30 -39.96 18.05
N LEU A 76 27.22 -39.88 19.02
CA LEU A 76 28.60 -39.43 18.81
C LEU A 76 29.52 -40.60 18.43
N PRO A 77 30.11 -40.65 17.21
CA PRO A 77 31.02 -41.71 16.82
C PRO A 77 32.44 -41.49 17.38
N THR A 78 32.84 -42.33 18.35
CA THR A 78 34.22 -42.37 18.86
C THR A 78 35.18 -42.90 17.79
N SER A 79 36.09 -42.05 17.31
CA SER A 79 37.13 -42.44 16.34
C SER A 79 38.25 -43.24 17.03
N SER A 80 38.27 -44.54 16.79
CA SER A 80 39.35 -45.43 17.27
C SER A 80 40.63 -45.25 16.42
N SER A 81 41.77 -45.11 17.09
CA SER A 81 43.09 -45.14 16.44
C SER A 81 44.01 -46.12 17.16
N THR A 82 43.99 -47.37 16.69
CA THR A 82 44.96 -48.39 17.08
C THR A 82 46.04 -48.53 16.01
N ASN A 83 47.27 -48.09 16.31
CA ASN A 83 48.47 -48.67 15.70
C ASN A 83 49.73 -48.30 16.51
N ARG A 84 50.54 -49.31 16.87
CA ARG A 84 51.86 -49.12 17.51
C ARG A 84 52.96 -49.59 16.55
N SER A 85 53.80 -48.68 16.05
CA SER A 85 55.20 -49.02 15.76
C SER A 85 56.13 -47.81 15.60
N LYS A 86 57.32 -47.95 16.23
CA LYS A 86 58.64 -47.39 15.87
C LYS A 86 58.88 -45.86 15.83
N THR A 87 59.73 -45.46 16.78
CA THR A 87 60.89 -44.55 16.62
C THR A 87 60.64 -43.04 16.65
N VAL A 88 61.26 -42.41 17.65
CA VAL A 88 61.27 -40.96 17.87
C VAL A 88 62.19 -40.26 16.86
N MET A 89 61.63 -39.30 16.12
CA MET A 89 62.37 -38.26 15.37
C MET A 89 61.61 -36.94 15.52
N THR A 90 61.89 -36.19 16.59
CA THR A 90 61.25 -34.90 16.91
C THR A 90 61.72 -33.78 15.99
N LYS A 91 61.26 -33.80 14.74
CA LYS A 91 61.31 -32.62 13.86
C LYS A 91 60.28 -31.61 14.33
N PHE A 92 60.72 -30.67 15.18
CA PHE A 92 59.93 -29.48 15.51
C PHE A 92 59.50 -28.75 14.23
N PRO A 93 58.25 -28.30 14.12
CA PRO A 93 57.81 -27.52 12.97
C PRO A 93 58.58 -26.19 12.94
N LYS A 94 59.15 -25.85 11.77
CA LYS A 94 59.80 -24.55 11.58
C LYS A 94 58.73 -23.45 11.64
N LEU A 95 58.67 -22.73 12.76
CA LEU A 95 57.91 -21.50 12.87
C LEU A 95 58.49 -20.47 11.90
N ASN A 96 57.68 -19.97 10.98
CA ASN A 96 58.08 -18.91 10.04
C ASN A 96 57.87 -17.54 10.70
N PRO A 97 58.93 -16.77 11.03
CA PRO A 97 58.78 -15.48 11.71
C PRO A 97 58.33 -14.37 10.74
N GLY A 98 57.04 -14.36 10.43
CA GLY A 98 56.28 -13.14 10.10
C GLY A 98 56.60 -12.41 8.79
N ALA A 99 56.13 -12.93 7.66
CA ALA A 99 55.84 -12.13 6.46
C ALA A 99 54.32 -11.93 6.21
N ALA A 100 53.48 -12.78 6.82
CA ALA A 100 52.03 -12.83 6.60
C ALA A 100 51.24 -12.98 7.92
N LEU A 101 51.67 -12.29 8.98
CA LEU A 101 50.77 -12.06 10.12
C LEU A 101 49.62 -11.15 9.65
N PRO A 102 48.35 -11.43 10.01
CA PRO A 102 47.25 -10.55 9.67
C PRO A 102 47.53 -9.17 10.28
N LYS A 103 47.59 -8.15 9.43
CA LYS A 103 47.95 -6.79 9.84
C LYS A 103 46.97 -6.34 10.91
N ALA A 104 47.48 -6.00 12.10
CA ALA A 104 46.66 -5.68 13.25
C ALA A 104 45.57 -4.66 12.85
N PRO A 105 44.29 -4.86 13.20
CA PRO A 105 43.18 -4.11 12.64
C PRO A 105 43.09 -2.67 13.19
N ILE A 106 44.18 -2.14 13.75
CA ILE A 106 44.28 -0.81 14.35
C ILE A 106 45.11 0.06 13.41
N LYS A 107 44.52 1.15 12.92
CA LYS A 107 45.16 2.17 12.10
C LYS A 107 45.14 3.50 12.86
N SER A 108 46.32 4.05 13.11
CA SER A 108 46.46 5.39 13.67
C SER A 108 46.05 6.46 12.65
N GLN A 109 45.32 7.46 13.10
CA GLN A 109 45.03 8.70 12.39
C GLN A 109 45.44 9.86 13.30
N GLY A 110 46.66 10.36 13.10
CA GLY A 110 47.28 11.29 14.04
C GLY A 110 47.41 10.66 15.44
N ALA A 111 47.03 11.42 16.47
CA ALA A 111 47.11 11.00 17.87
C ALA A 111 46.04 9.96 18.30
N VAL A 112 45.14 9.53 17.42
CA VAL A 112 44.06 8.58 17.75
C VAL A 112 44.17 7.29 16.95
N SER A 113 44.26 6.17 17.66
CA SER A 113 44.19 4.82 17.09
C SER A 113 42.73 4.41 16.90
N ARG A 114 42.34 4.06 15.66
CA ARG A 114 41.00 3.56 15.33
C ARG A 114 41.10 2.15 14.75
N ILE A 115 40.07 1.33 14.96
CA ILE A 115 39.98 0.03 14.33
C ILE A 115 39.45 0.20 12.90
N SER A 116 40.04 -0.49 11.92
CA SER A 116 39.68 -0.42 10.49
C SER A 116 38.34 -1.06 10.20
N ASP A 117 38.09 -2.22 10.79
CA ASP A 117 36.97 -3.10 10.47
C ASP A 117 35.96 -3.07 11.63
N PRO A 118 34.85 -2.30 11.53
CA PRO A 118 33.91 -2.09 12.64
C PRO A 118 33.12 -3.36 13.02
N SER A 119 33.25 -4.44 12.25
CA SER A 119 32.72 -5.78 12.52
C SER A 119 33.51 -6.54 13.61
N LEU A 120 34.74 -6.12 13.93
CA LEU A 120 35.60 -6.78 14.92
C LEU A 120 35.39 -6.27 16.36
N LEU A 121 34.63 -5.18 16.55
CA LEU A 121 34.36 -4.59 17.87
C LEU A 121 33.13 -5.19 18.54
N VAL A 122 32.10 -5.48 17.74
CA VAL A 122 30.80 -5.97 18.20
C VAL A 122 30.30 -7.02 17.21
N PRO A 123 30.10 -8.28 17.62
CA PRO A 123 29.54 -9.32 16.78
C PRO A 123 28.21 -8.91 16.13
N SER A 124 27.93 -9.43 14.93
CA SER A 124 26.68 -9.15 14.21
C SER A 124 25.43 -9.64 14.96
N SER A 125 25.56 -10.64 15.83
CA SER A 125 24.53 -11.05 16.81
C SER A 125 24.23 -9.93 17.80
N ASP A 126 25.27 -9.42 18.44
CA ASP A 126 25.19 -8.51 19.58
C ASP A 126 24.76 -7.12 19.12
N ARG A 127 25.19 -6.73 17.92
CA ARG A 127 24.73 -5.53 17.22
C ARG A 127 23.26 -5.63 16.81
N ARG A 128 22.77 -6.82 16.45
CA ARG A 128 21.33 -7.05 16.25
C ARG A 128 20.58 -6.98 17.59
N LEU A 129 21.11 -7.60 18.65
CA LEU A 129 20.54 -7.54 20.00
C LEU A 129 20.45 -6.11 20.55
N ALA A 130 21.46 -5.27 20.32
CA ALA A 130 21.43 -3.85 20.66
C ALA A 130 20.40 -3.04 19.83
N ASN A 131 20.18 -3.41 18.57
CA ASN A 131 19.14 -2.81 17.75
C ASN A 131 17.73 -3.31 18.14
N THR A 132 17.58 -4.54 18.62
CA THR A 132 16.30 -5.10 19.11
C THR A 132 16.01 -4.75 20.57
N SER A 133 17.02 -4.43 21.40
CA SER A 133 16.76 -3.90 22.74
C SER A 133 16.15 -2.49 22.69
N ALA A 134 16.42 -1.73 21.61
CA ALA A 134 15.66 -0.51 21.28
C ALA A 134 14.19 -0.78 20.85
N ALA A 135 13.82 -2.04 20.58
CA ALA A 135 12.42 -2.47 20.45
C ALA A 135 11.85 -3.10 21.75
N ALA A 136 12.71 -3.35 22.75
CA ALA A 136 12.37 -3.94 24.05
C ALA A 136 12.52 -2.95 25.23
N GLY A 137 12.52 -1.64 24.97
CA GLY A 137 12.53 -0.58 25.99
C GLY A 137 13.71 0.40 25.94
N GLY A 138 14.76 0.11 25.15
CA GLY A 138 15.82 1.08 24.86
C GLY A 138 15.31 2.29 24.07
N VAL A 139 15.88 3.47 24.33
CA VAL A 139 15.47 4.71 23.65
C VAL A 139 15.72 4.59 22.14
N SER A 140 14.65 4.64 21.35
CA SER A 140 14.74 4.66 19.89
C SER A 140 15.51 5.89 19.41
N LEU A 141 16.49 5.70 18.51
CA LEU A 141 17.18 6.79 17.80
C LEU A 141 16.29 7.40 16.68
N VAL A 142 15.05 7.67 17.03
CA VAL A 142 14.06 8.44 16.28
C VAL A 142 13.56 9.50 17.24
N ASP A 143 13.78 10.78 16.95
CA ASP A 143 13.44 11.85 17.87
C ASP A 143 11.99 11.70 18.36
N PRO A 144 11.72 11.76 19.68
CA PRO A 144 10.37 11.62 20.20
C PRO A 144 9.42 12.76 19.75
N ALA A 145 9.96 13.82 19.14
CA ALA A 145 9.19 14.82 18.42
C ALA A 145 8.78 14.37 17.00
N LEU A 146 9.65 13.65 16.27
CA LEU A 146 9.35 13.14 14.92
C LEU A 146 8.35 11.98 14.96
N SER A 147 8.46 11.06 15.93
CA SER A 147 7.46 10.00 16.11
C SER A 147 6.09 10.58 16.48
N LYS A 148 6.03 11.56 17.40
CA LYS A 148 4.79 12.27 17.75
C LYS A 148 4.21 13.13 16.62
N ARG A 149 5.01 13.57 15.64
CA ARG A 149 4.53 14.25 14.42
C ARG A 149 3.92 13.26 13.43
N ARG A 150 4.64 12.18 13.09
CA ARG A 150 4.12 11.09 12.24
C ARG A 150 2.80 10.54 12.76
N LEU A 151 2.73 10.21 14.06
CA LEU A 151 1.50 9.75 14.74
C LEU A 151 0.35 10.77 14.79
N LYS A 152 0.57 12.05 14.44
CA LYS A 152 -0.49 13.04 14.20
C LYS A 152 -0.87 13.06 12.71
N GLU A 153 0.12 13.13 11.82
CA GLU A 153 -0.09 13.05 10.37
C GLU A 153 -0.89 11.79 9.98
N ASP A 154 -0.59 10.64 10.59
CA ASP A 154 -1.29 9.37 10.38
C ASP A 154 -2.73 9.39 10.91
N LYS A 155 -3.02 10.21 11.94
CA LYS A 155 -4.38 10.47 12.45
C LYS A 155 -5.12 11.56 11.68
N GLU A 156 -4.42 12.35 10.88
CA GLU A 156 -4.99 13.38 10.01
C GLU A 156 -5.20 12.90 8.56
N LYS A 157 -4.63 11.74 8.20
CA LYS A 157 -4.88 11.03 6.92
C LYS A 157 -6.22 10.29 6.92
N THR A 158 -6.83 10.12 8.09
CA THR A 158 -7.81 9.07 8.36
C THR A 158 -8.82 9.52 9.42
N ALA A 159 -10.12 9.28 9.23
CA ALA A 159 -11.19 9.67 10.15
C ALA A 159 -11.15 8.93 11.51
N GLY A 160 -10.25 7.96 11.64
CA GLY A 160 -10.03 7.12 12.82
C GLY A 160 -10.95 5.90 12.90
N SER A 161 -10.55 4.96 13.75
CA SER A 161 -11.20 3.65 13.92
C SER A 161 -12.71 3.71 14.21
N LYS A 162 -13.21 4.77 14.88
CA LYS A 162 -14.66 5.00 15.10
C LYS A 162 -15.46 5.11 13.79
N TRP A 163 -14.80 5.45 12.69
CA TRP A 163 -15.40 5.54 11.35
C TRP A 163 -14.64 4.68 10.34
N PHE A 164 -14.28 3.46 10.76
CA PHE A 164 -13.66 2.40 9.94
C PHE A 164 -12.45 2.87 9.12
N ASP A 165 -11.69 3.81 9.70
CA ASP A 165 -10.48 4.38 9.11
C ASP A 165 -10.68 4.93 7.67
N MET A 166 -11.81 5.62 7.45
CA MET A 166 -12.11 6.33 6.20
C MET A 166 -11.00 7.36 5.86
N PRO A 167 -10.44 7.34 4.64
CA PRO A 167 -9.34 8.22 4.26
C PRO A 167 -9.78 9.68 4.03
N ARG A 168 -8.81 10.60 4.15
CA ARG A 168 -8.96 12.03 3.85
C ARG A 168 -9.25 12.26 2.36
N THR A 169 -10.11 13.23 2.07
CA THR A 169 -10.52 13.62 0.72
C THR A 169 -9.35 14.18 -0.10
N ASN A 170 -8.89 13.41 -1.09
CA ASN A 170 -7.96 13.91 -2.11
C ASN A 170 -8.75 14.70 -3.17
N LEU A 171 -8.69 16.04 -3.13
CA LEU A 171 -9.46 16.93 -4.02
C LEU A 171 -8.91 16.96 -5.47
N THR A 172 -9.07 15.85 -6.19
CA THR A 172 -8.82 15.79 -7.64
C THR A 172 -9.78 16.73 -8.39
N PRO A 173 -9.41 17.22 -9.60
CA PRO A 173 -10.29 18.08 -10.39
C PRO A 173 -11.59 17.38 -10.83
N GLU A 174 -11.62 16.05 -10.85
CA GLU A 174 -12.80 15.23 -11.12
C GLU A 174 -13.71 15.15 -9.89
N LEU A 175 -13.17 14.71 -8.74
CA LEU A 175 -13.95 14.64 -7.49
C LEU A 175 -14.50 16.01 -7.09
N LYS A 176 -13.77 17.10 -7.37
CA LYS A 176 -14.26 18.47 -7.14
C LYS A 176 -15.48 18.82 -7.99
N ARG A 177 -15.60 18.31 -9.22
CA ARG A 177 -16.80 18.49 -10.06
C ARG A 177 -17.97 17.70 -9.49
N ASP A 178 -17.76 16.44 -9.14
CA ASP A 178 -18.81 15.56 -8.60
C ASP A 178 -19.30 16.05 -7.22
N LEU A 179 -18.42 16.49 -6.32
CA LEU A 179 -18.81 17.12 -5.06
C LEU A 179 -19.58 18.43 -5.25
N GLN A 180 -19.22 19.24 -6.25
CA GLN A 180 -19.99 20.44 -6.61
C GLN A 180 -21.36 20.07 -7.20
N LEU A 181 -21.43 19.01 -8.02
CA LEU A 181 -22.65 18.49 -8.63
C LEU A 181 -23.62 17.96 -7.56
N ILE A 182 -23.12 17.18 -6.59
CA ILE A 182 -23.87 16.72 -5.41
C ILE A 182 -24.41 17.91 -4.60
N LYS A 183 -23.59 18.94 -4.36
CA LYS A 183 -24.05 20.17 -3.69
C LYS A 183 -25.13 20.92 -4.48
N MET A 184 -25.13 20.79 -5.81
CA MET A 184 -26.13 21.38 -6.71
C MET A 184 -27.26 20.42 -7.12
N ARG A 185 -27.42 19.25 -6.47
CA ARG A 185 -28.38 18.19 -6.84
C ARG A 185 -29.81 18.68 -7.12
N GLY A 186 -30.34 19.59 -6.31
CA GLY A 186 -31.68 20.19 -6.48
C GLY A 186 -31.82 21.17 -7.65
N VAL A 187 -30.78 21.39 -8.45
CA VAL A 187 -30.83 22.13 -9.72
C VAL A 187 -30.97 21.17 -10.91
N LEU A 188 -30.56 19.90 -10.76
CA LEU A 188 -30.49 18.93 -11.85
C LEU A 188 -31.88 18.52 -12.33
N ASP A 189 -32.61 17.80 -11.48
CA ASP A 189 -33.98 17.36 -11.72
C ASP A 189 -34.98 18.40 -11.14
N PRO A 190 -35.86 19.03 -11.95
CA PRO A 190 -36.86 19.98 -11.47
C PRO A 190 -37.93 19.39 -10.54
N HIS A 191 -38.09 18.06 -10.49
CA HIS A 191 -39.09 17.38 -9.66
C HIS A 191 -38.53 16.95 -8.30
N ARG A 192 -37.20 16.78 -8.16
CA ARG A 192 -36.54 16.31 -6.93
C ARG A 192 -36.05 17.45 -6.05
N HIS A 193 -36.92 17.85 -5.12
CA HIS A 193 -36.61 18.82 -4.08
C HIS A 193 -35.85 18.16 -2.92
N TYR A 194 -34.55 18.44 -2.82
CA TYR A 194 -33.69 17.96 -1.72
C TYR A 194 -33.62 18.97 -0.56
N LYS A 195 -33.22 18.49 0.63
CA LYS A 195 -32.84 19.36 1.76
C LYS A 195 -31.70 20.30 1.36
N LYS A 196 -31.73 21.55 1.84
CA LYS A 196 -30.75 22.59 1.50
C LYS A 196 -29.51 22.50 2.38
N ASP A 197 -28.49 21.79 1.89
CA ASP A 197 -27.24 21.58 2.59
C ASP A 197 -26.15 22.56 2.08
N ASN A 198 -25.79 23.56 2.89
CA ASN A 198 -24.87 24.64 2.47
C ASN A 198 -23.38 24.33 2.73
N SER A 199 -23.08 23.18 3.34
CA SER A 199 -21.77 22.76 3.88
C SER A 199 -20.58 22.88 2.92
N ALA A 200 -19.36 22.97 3.47
CA ALA A 200 -18.13 22.83 2.71
C ALA A 200 -17.98 21.41 2.11
N PHE A 201 -16.95 21.19 1.29
CA PHE A 201 -16.58 19.83 0.89
C PHE A 201 -16.12 19.02 2.11
N PRO A 202 -16.43 17.71 2.18
CA PRO A 202 -16.08 16.89 3.33
C PRO A 202 -14.57 16.64 3.42
N GLU A 203 -14.02 16.67 4.63
CA GLU A 203 -12.59 16.43 4.87
C GLU A 203 -12.17 14.97 4.65
N TYR A 204 -13.10 14.03 4.82
CA TYR A 204 -12.93 12.60 4.60
C TYR A 204 -14.04 12.11 3.66
N SER A 205 -13.66 11.35 2.62
CA SER A 205 -14.62 10.77 1.67
C SER A 205 -13.98 9.66 0.84
N GLN A 206 -14.85 8.78 0.33
CA GLN A 206 -14.51 7.75 -0.66
C GLN A 206 -15.50 7.84 -1.81
N VAL A 207 -15.06 7.45 -3.01
CA VAL A 207 -15.95 7.20 -4.16
C VAL A 207 -16.14 5.69 -4.25
N GLY A 208 -17.39 5.24 -4.34
CA GLY A 208 -17.75 3.84 -4.49
C GLY A 208 -18.84 3.65 -5.54
N THR A 209 -18.86 2.49 -6.17
CA THR A 209 -19.87 2.09 -7.15
C THR A 209 -20.93 1.23 -6.46
N ILE A 210 -22.21 1.44 -6.80
CA ILE A 210 -23.30 0.62 -6.29
C ILE A 210 -23.19 -0.79 -6.91
N LEU A 211 -23.17 -1.82 -6.06
CA LEU A 211 -23.33 -3.21 -6.49
C LEU A 211 -24.83 -3.54 -6.54
N GLU A 212 -25.31 -3.87 -7.74
CA GLU A 212 -26.72 -4.15 -8.01
C GLU A 212 -27.16 -5.46 -7.32
N GLY A 213 -28.36 -5.46 -6.73
CA GLY A 213 -28.88 -6.64 -6.02
C GLY A 213 -29.26 -7.78 -6.97
N ASN A 214 -28.98 -9.02 -6.56
CA ASN A 214 -29.22 -10.22 -7.37
C ASN A 214 -30.68 -10.41 -7.82
N ALA A 215 -31.67 -9.79 -7.17
CA ALA A 215 -33.10 -9.98 -7.47
C ALA A 215 -33.68 -8.95 -8.47
N ASP A 216 -33.11 -7.75 -8.57
CA ASP A 216 -33.62 -6.67 -9.43
C ASP A 216 -32.77 -6.60 -10.70
N TYR A 217 -33.31 -7.09 -11.84
CA TYR A 217 -32.59 -7.23 -13.10
C TYR A 217 -32.89 -6.13 -14.13
N PHE A 218 -34.11 -5.60 -14.13
CA PHE A 218 -34.64 -4.79 -15.24
C PHE A 218 -34.94 -3.33 -14.87
N SER A 219 -35.04 -3.01 -13.58
CA SER A 219 -35.53 -1.71 -13.09
C SER A 219 -34.42 -0.77 -12.64
N SER A 220 -33.50 -1.25 -11.80
CA SER A 220 -32.41 -0.43 -11.25
C SER A 220 -31.04 -0.62 -11.92
N ARG A 221 -30.88 -1.64 -12.77
CA ARG A 221 -29.58 -1.94 -13.39
C ARG A 221 -29.27 -1.03 -14.56
N LEU A 222 -28.09 -0.41 -14.55
CA LEU A 222 -27.57 0.33 -15.70
C LEU A 222 -26.87 -0.61 -16.66
N SER A 223 -27.03 -0.44 -17.97
CA SER A 223 -26.26 -1.21 -18.95
C SER A 223 -24.79 -0.79 -18.96
N ASN A 224 -23.91 -1.65 -19.46
CA ASN A 224 -22.47 -1.36 -19.60
C ASN A 224 -22.15 -0.14 -20.49
N LYS A 225 -23.12 0.42 -21.22
CA LYS A 225 -22.97 1.67 -21.99
C LYS A 225 -23.30 2.92 -21.16
N GLU A 226 -24.22 2.79 -20.21
CA GLU A 226 -24.67 3.87 -19.32
C GLU A 226 -23.75 4.03 -18.11
N ARG A 227 -23.19 2.93 -17.58
CA ARG A 227 -22.19 2.95 -16.49
C ARG A 227 -21.00 3.85 -16.85
N LYS A 228 -20.83 4.95 -16.12
CA LYS A 228 -19.76 5.96 -16.29
C LYS A 228 -18.73 5.91 -15.16
N ARG A 229 -17.64 6.66 -15.29
CA ARG A 229 -16.59 6.76 -14.25
C ARG A 229 -16.87 7.83 -13.19
N THR A 230 -17.64 8.86 -13.55
CA THR A 230 -17.95 10.01 -12.69
C THR A 230 -19.42 10.40 -12.82
N ILE A 231 -19.97 11.02 -11.78
CA ILE A 231 -21.38 11.45 -11.74
C ILE A 231 -21.61 12.57 -12.76
N ALA A 232 -20.62 13.44 -12.97
CA ALA A 232 -20.66 14.46 -14.01
C ALA A 232 -20.72 13.85 -15.43
N GLU A 233 -20.01 12.75 -15.70
CA GLU A 233 -20.06 12.06 -16.99
C GLU A 233 -21.43 11.41 -17.23
N GLU A 234 -22.05 10.83 -16.19
CA GLU A 234 -23.41 10.27 -16.25
C GLU A 234 -24.47 11.33 -16.57
N VAL A 235 -24.45 12.46 -15.84
CA VAL A 235 -25.36 13.60 -16.07
C VAL A 235 -25.11 14.28 -17.43
N MET A 236 -23.91 14.16 -18.00
CA MET A 236 -23.61 14.60 -19.37
C MET A 236 -23.94 13.55 -20.44
N ALA A 237 -24.15 12.28 -20.08
CA ALA A 237 -24.61 11.24 -20.99
C ALA A 237 -26.13 11.31 -21.23
N ASP A 238 -26.93 11.66 -20.21
CA ASP A 238 -28.38 11.87 -20.36
C ASP A 238 -28.68 13.02 -21.35
N ASP A 239 -29.50 12.73 -22.35
CA ASP A 239 -29.96 13.68 -23.36
C ASP A 239 -31.08 14.60 -22.84
N SER A 240 -31.92 14.12 -21.92
CA SER A 240 -33.03 14.89 -21.37
C SER A 240 -32.53 16.03 -20.49
N SER A 241 -31.62 15.75 -19.56
CA SER A 241 -30.89 16.73 -18.77
C SER A 241 -30.12 17.71 -19.64
N ARG A 242 -29.36 17.24 -20.65
CA ARG A 242 -28.62 18.12 -21.58
C ARG A 242 -29.53 19.12 -22.30
N LYS A 243 -30.64 18.66 -22.89
CA LYS A 243 -31.63 19.54 -23.55
C LYS A 243 -32.23 20.55 -22.58
N ARG A 244 -32.64 20.11 -21.39
CA ARG A 244 -33.23 20.96 -20.34
C ARG A 244 -32.24 22.00 -19.82
N PHE A 245 -30.97 21.63 -19.58
CA PHE A 245 -29.92 22.57 -19.16
C PHE A 245 -29.59 23.59 -20.24
N LYS A 246 -29.48 23.18 -21.52
CA LYS A 246 -29.26 24.12 -22.63
C LYS A 246 -30.37 25.17 -22.70
N ASN A 247 -31.63 24.73 -22.75
CA ASN A 247 -32.77 25.63 -22.87
C ASN A 247 -32.86 26.61 -21.68
N LYS A 248 -32.65 26.11 -20.45
CA LYS A 248 -32.68 26.96 -19.25
C LYS A 248 -31.46 27.89 -19.14
N TYR A 249 -30.30 27.48 -19.64
CA TYR A 249 -29.13 28.34 -19.77
C TYR A 249 -29.37 29.49 -20.76
N GLU A 250 -29.96 29.21 -21.93
CA GLU A 250 -30.30 30.23 -22.93
C GLU A 250 -31.37 31.22 -22.43
N GLU A 251 -32.39 30.74 -21.71
CA GLU A 251 -33.36 31.59 -20.99
C GLU A 251 -32.65 32.50 -19.95
N ILE A 252 -31.77 31.92 -19.12
CA ILE A 252 -31.02 32.68 -18.11
C ILE A 252 -30.06 33.69 -18.77
N GLN A 253 -29.38 33.34 -19.85
CA GLN A 253 -28.46 34.24 -20.55
C GLN A 253 -29.19 35.36 -21.28
N SER A 254 -30.29 35.07 -21.98
CA SER A 254 -31.13 36.11 -22.62
C SER A 254 -31.67 37.10 -21.58
N LYS A 255 -32.21 36.61 -20.44
CA LYS A 255 -32.61 37.45 -19.31
C LYS A 255 -31.45 38.25 -18.72
N LYS A 256 -30.27 37.65 -18.54
CA LYS A 256 -29.04 38.32 -18.06
C LYS A 256 -28.42 39.29 -19.09
N ARG A 257 -28.77 39.20 -20.37
CA ARG A 257 -28.23 40.02 -21.48
C ARG A 257 -29.14 41.20 -21.85
N SER A 258 -30.44 41.08 -21.57
CA SER A 258 -31.41 42.17 -21.69
C SER A 258 -30.95 43.44 -20.96
N GLY A 259 -31.31 44.62 -21.50
CA GLY A 259 -30.97 45.94 -20.96
C GLY A 259 -29.48 46.34 -20.97
N LYS A 260 -28.54 45.42 -21.21
CA LYS A 260 -27.09 45.68 -21.14
C LYS A 260 -26.50 46.32 -22.41
N LYS A 261 -25.16 46.35 -22.50
CA LYS A 261 -24.36 46.97 -23.57
C LYS A 261 -24.87 46.68 -25.00
N GLU A 262 -25.40 45.49 -25.28
CA GLU A 262 -25.99 45.18 -26.60
C GLU A 262 -27.26 45.99 -26.90
N PHE A 263 -28.18 46.11 -25.95
CA PHE A 263 -29.41 46.89 -26.10
C PHE A 263 -29.08 48.38 -26.32
N TYR A 264 -28.15 48.92 -25.52
CA TYR A 264 -27.66 50.29 -25.69
C TYR A 264 -26.94 50.52 -27.04
N LYS A 265 -26.14 49.55 -27.52
CA LYS A 265 -25.55 49.59 -28.86
C LYS A 265 -26.62 49.62 -29.95
N LYS A 266 -27.64 48.76 -29.87
CA LYS A 266 -28.78 48.74 -30.81
C LYS A 266 -29.54 50.06 -30.84
N LEU A 267 -29.84 50.65 -29.68
CA LEU A 267 -30.46 52.00 -29.60
C LEU A 267 -29.59 53.09 -30.25
N LYS A 268 -28.28 53.10 -29.99
CA LYS A 268 -27.35 54.03 -30.65
C LYS A 268 -27.26 53.81 -32.17
N GLN A 269 -27.35 52.57 -32.64
CA GLN A 269 -27.38 52.26 -34.07
C GLN A 269 -28.66 52.77 -34.74
N GLN A 270 -29.84 52.52 -34.15
CA GLN A 270 -31.09 53.04 -34.72
C GLN A 270 -31.13 54.58 -34.74
N ARG A 271 -30.67 55.26 -33.67
CA ARG A 271 -30.58 56.73 -33.64
C ARG A 271 -29.61 57.31 -34.69
N LYS A 272 -28.51 56.62 -35.00
CA LYS A 272 -27.63 57.02 -36.11
C LYS A 272 -28.30 56.81 -37.48
N ARG A 273 -29.11 55.76 -37.61
CA ARG A 273 -29.81 55.36 -38.85
C ARG A 273 -31.17 56.07 -39.04
N SER A 274 -31.43 57.12 -38.26
CA SER A 274 -32.55 58.05 -38.39
C SER A 274 -32.06 59.51 -38.45
N PHE A 275 -30.78 59.71 -38.79
CA PHE A 275 -30.10 61.00 -38.94
C PHE A 275 -29.34 61.07 -40.28
N PHE A 276 -29.68 60.14 -41.18
CA PHE A 276 -29.22 59.87 -42.54
C PHE A 276 -30.37 59.14 -43.23
#